data_AF-A0ABD3Q0I0-F1
#
_entry.id   AF-A0ABD3Q0I0-F1
#
_cell.length_a   1.000
_cell.length_b   1.000
_cell.length_c   1.000
_cell.angle_alpha   90.00
_cell.angle_beta   90.00
_cell.angle_gamma   90.00
#
_symmetry.space_group_name_H-M   'P 1'
#
loop_
_entity.id
_entity.type
_entity.pdbx_description
1 polymer ?
#
loop_
_entity_poly.entity_id
_entity_poly.type
_entity_poly.pdbx_seq_one_letter_code
_entity_poly.pdbx_strand_id
1 'polypeptide(L)'
;GSPIRADSASRVNDVEQRLNNEIRQLVKDIWRVGDPDKPSVPFGELFDDEDVQQHYEGLAATLKAAKKRGIVTYKSPILLKGAHDKVLVNLVDTSPISNSSSPLVGGVDRAELDELKERGIDAKEKMTSL
;
A
#
# COMPACT_ATOMS: atom_id res chain seq x y z
N GLY A 1 -0.73 45.57 10.16
CA GLY A 1 -1.61 44.47 10.57
C GLY A 1 -1.17 43.22 9.86
N SER A 2 -0.81 42.18 10.61
CA SER A 2 -0.23 40.94 10.07
C SER A 2 -1.30 40.05 9.42
N PRO A 3 -1.05 39.43 8.24
CA PRO A 3 -1.93 38.40 7.69
C PRO A 3 -1.43 37.00 8.09
N ILE A 4 -1.96 36.45 9.19
CA ILE A 4 -1.64 35.12 9.71
C ILE A 4 -2.81 34.13 9.52
N ARG A 5 -3.31 33.91 8.29
CA ARG A 5 -4.41 32.94 8.09
C ARG A 5 -4.34 32.06 6.82
N ALA A 6 -3.35 32.22 5.94
CA ALA A 6 -3.31 31.51 4.65
C ALA A 6 -2.51 30.19 4.64
N ASP A 7 -1.72 29.88 5.68
CA ASP A 7 -0.71 28.80 5.62
C ASP A 7 -1.28 27.39 5.88
N SER A 8 -2.38 27.28 6.62
CA SER A 8 -2.85 25.99 7.13
C SER A 8 -3.57 25.13 6.08
N ALA A 9 -4.23 25.74 5.08
CA ALA A 9 -4.99 24.99 4.07
C ALA A 9 -4.07 24.30 3.03
N SER A 10 -2.95 24.93 2.69
CA SER A 10 -1.97 24.33 1.74
C SER A 10 -1.37 23.06 2.33
N ARG A 11 -0.93 23.12 3.60
CA ARG A 11 -0.23 22.01 4.26
C ARG A 11 -1.07 20.75 4.43
N VAL A 12 -2.39 20.89 4.60
CA VAL A 12 -3.30 19.74 4.72
C VAL A 12 -3.43 18.99 3.40
N ASN A 13 -3.46 19.72 2.27
CA ASN A 13 -3.52 19.13 0.94
C ASN A 13 -2.23 18.34 0.61
N ASP A 14 -1.06 18.86 0.98
CA ASP A 14 0.22 18.18 0.78
C ASP A 14 0.30 16.85 1.54
N VAL A 15 -0.16 16.82 2.80
CA VAL A 15 -0.15 15.60 3.63
C VAL A 15 -1.09 14.56 3.06
N GLU A 16 -2.30 14.96 2.65
CA GLU A 16 -3.27 14.02 2.07
C GLU A 16 -2.78 13.44 0.73
N GLN A 17 -2.13 14.26 -0.11
CA GLN A 17 -1.56 13.77 -1.37
C GLN A 17 -0.41 12.79 -1.16
N ARG A 18 0.49 13.04 -0.19
CA ARG A 18 1.55 12.09 0.16
C ARG A 18 0.97 10.74 0.60
N LEU A 19 -0.01 10.77 1.50
CA LEU A 19 -0.70 9.56 1.95
C LEU A 19 -1.40 8.83 0.81
N ASN A 20 -2.02 9.55 -0.13
CA ASN A 20 -2.62 8.95 -1.32
C ASN A 20 -1.58 8.24 -2.19
N ASN A 21 -0.39 8.82 -2.33
CA ASN A 21 0.71 8.21 -3.08
C ASN A 21 1.26 6.97 -2.38
N GLU A 22 1.44 7.01 -1.06
CA GLU A 22 1.84 5.84 -0.28
C GLU A 22 0.81 4.70 -0.40
N ILE A 23 -0.48 5.00 -0.37
CA ILE A 23 -1.54 4.00 -0.54
C ILE A 23 -1.52 3.39 -1.96
N ARG A 24 -1.24 4.18 -3.00
CA ARG A 24 -1.07 3.67 -4.38
C ARG A 24 0.14 2.74 -4.47
N GLN A 25 1.24 3.13 -3.85
CA GLN A 25 2.46 2.33 -3.80
C GLN A 25 2.24 1.03 -3.00
N LEU A 26 1.44 1.08 -1.94
CA LEU A 26 1.12 -0.08 -1.09
C LEU A 26 0.47 -1.21 -1.86
N VAL A 27 -0.41 -0.89 -2.80
CA VAL A 27 -1.02 -1.90 -3.68
C VAL A 27 0.06 -2.62 -4.49
N LYS A 28 1.04 -1.88 -5.04
CA LYS A 28 2.14 -2.44 -5.83
C LYS A 28 3.06 -3.30 -4.96
N ASP A 29 3.40 -2.83 -3.76
CA ASP A 29 4.27 -3.57 -2.85
C ASP A 29 3.62 -4.85 -2.32
N ILE A 30 2.30 -4.86 -2.11
CA ILE A 30 1.58 -6.09 -1.73
C ILE A 30 1.71 -7.17 -2.80
N TRP A 31 1.65 -6.81 -4.10
CA TRP A 31 1.86 -7.77 -5.19
C TRP A 31 3.33 -8.13 -5.39
N ARG A 32 4.25 -7.18 -5.16
CA ARG A 32 5.69 -7.39 -5.33
C ARG A 32 6.29 -8.31 -4.26
N VAL A 33 5.94 -8.06 -3.00
CA VAL A 33 6.49 -8.77 -1.83
C VAL A 33 5.66 -10.00 -1.48
N GLY A 34 4.35 -9.92 -1.70
CA GLY A 34 3.40 -10.96 -1.34
C GLY A 34 3.38 -12.17 -2.26
N ASP A 35 2.25 -12.86 -2.23
CA ASP A 35 1.99 -14.00 -3.08
C ASP A 35 1.67 -13.51 -4.52
N PRO A 36 2.34 -13.98 -5.57
CA PRO A 36 2.03 -13.54 -6.92
C PRO A 36 0.62 -13.98 -7.36
N ASP A 37 0.10 -15.07 -6.80
CA ASP A 37 -1.21 -15.61 -7.15
C ASP A 37 -2.35 -15.05 -6.32
N LYS A 38 -2.03 -14.37 -5.21
CA LYS A 38 -3.05 -13.80 -4.31
C LYS A 38 -2.70 -12.37 -3.95
N PRO A 39 -3.69 -11.46 -3.90
CA PRO A 39 -3.45 -10.08 -3.48
C PRO A 39 -3.21 -9.98 -1.96
N SER A 40 -2.22 -10.67 -1.41
CA SER A 40 -1.95 -10.72 0.02
C SER A 40 -0.48 -10.92 0.36
N VAL A 41 -0.09 -10.34 1.49
CA VAL A 41 1.27 -10.38 2.02
C VAL A 41 1.23 -10.43 3.56
N PRO A 42 2.10 -11.22 4.20
CA PRO A 42 2.31 -11.13 5.64
C PRO A 42 2.87 -9.74 6.02
N PHE A 43 2.34 -9.15 7.09
CA PHE A 43 2.80 -7.85 7.56
C PHE A 43 4.30 -7.82 7.84
N GLY A 44 4.87 -8.91 8.38
CA GLY A 44 6.30 -9.01 8.66
C GLY A 44 7.15 -8.92 7.40
N GLU A 45 6.79 -9.66 6.35
CA GLU A 45 7.51 -9.64 5.07
C GLU A 45 7.42 -8.26 4.40
N LEU A 46 6.24 -7.64 4.40
CA LEU A 46 6.06 -6.29 3.87
C LEU A 46 6.86 -5.25 4.69
N PHE A 47 6.94 -5.42 6.01
CA PHE A 47 7.66 -4.50 6.89
C PHE A 47 9.19 -4.68 6.81
N ASP A 48 9.67 -5.90 6.63
CA ASP A 48 11.10 -6.22 6.53
C ASP A 48 11.68 -5.96 5.12
N ASP A 49 10.85 -5.67 4.13
CA ASP A 49 11.26 -5.32 2.77
C ASP A 49 11.98 -3.96 2.70
N GLU A 50 13.14 -3.95 2.04
CA GLU A 50 14.02 -2.77 1.99
C GLU A 50 13.40 -1.58 1.24
N ASP A 51 12.75 -1.81 0.10
CA ASP A 51 12.07 -0.75 -0.66
C ASP A 51 10.93 -0.16 0.18
N VAL A 52 10.15 -0.99 0.87
CA VAL A 52 9.07 -0.52 1.76
C VAL A 52 9.64 0.29 2.94
N GLN A 53 10.77 -0.11 3.53
CA GLN A 53 11.38 0.68 4.60
C GLN A 53 11.89 2.05 4.14
N GLN A 54 12.29 2.17 2.87
CA GLN A 54 12.78 3.43 2.31
C GLN A 54 11.66 4.36 1.84
N HIS A 55 10.51 3.81 1.44
CA HIS A 55 9.44 4.59 0.81
C HIS A 55 8.37 5.12 1.75
N TYR A 56 8.14 4.49 2.91
CA TYR A 56 7.03 4.82 3.79
C TYR A 56 7.50 5.54 5.05
N GLU A 57 6.88 6.67 5.36
CA GLU A 57 7.16 7.38 6.63
C GLU A 57 6.62 6.58 7.83
N GLY A 58 5.60 5.75 7.60
CA GLY A 58 5.08 4.82 8.60
C GLY A 58 4.11 3.82 8.01
N LEU A 59 4.63 2.65 7.59
CA LEU A 59 3.84 1.59 6.96
C LEU A 59 2.55 1.24 7.73
N ALA A 60 2.62 1.14 9.06
CA ALA A 60 1.45 0.83 9.88
C ALA A 60 0.36 1.92 9.84
N ALA A 61 0.76 3.19 9.70
CA ALA A 61 -0.18 4.31 9.55
C ALA A 61 -0.85 4.29 8.16
N THR A 62 -0.06 4.02 7.11
CA THR A 62 -0.55 3.88 5.74
C THR A 62 -1.51 2.69 5.61
N LEU A 63 -1.16 1.53 6.18
CA LEU A 63 -2.04 0.36 6.25
C LEU A 63 -3.35 0.65 6.98
N LYS A 64 -3.30 1.40 8.08
CA LYS A 64 -4.50 1.82 8.83
C LYS A 64 -5.38 2.74 7.99
N ALA A 65 -4.79 3.68 7.26
CA ALA A 65 -5.51 4.57 6.36
C ALA A 65 -6.14 3.81 5.18
N ALA A 66 -5.38 2.91 4.55
CA ALA A 66 -5.85 2.04 3.49
C ALA A 66 -7.00 1.13 3.95
N LYS A 67 -6.91 0.56 5.16
CA LYS A 67 -7.99 -0.25 5.75
C LYS A 67 -9.25 0.57 6.00
N LYS A 68 -9.12 1.80 6.51
CA LYS A 68 -10.25 2.71 6.71
C LYS A 68 -10.94 3.08 5.39
N ARG A 69 -10.18 3.10 4.29
CA ARG A 69 -10.67 3.38 2.93
C ARG A 69 -11.18 2.13 2.20
N GLY A 70 -11.12 0.96 2.82
CA GLY A 70 -11.59 -0.30 2.22
C GLY A 70 -10.68 -0.84 1.12
N ILE A 71 -9.40 -0.43 1.08
CA ILE A 71 -8.43 -0.88 0.08
C ILE A 71 -7.75 -2.18 0.53
N VAL A 72 -7.48 -2.29 1.83
CA VAL A 72 -6.88 -3.48 2.44
C VAL A 72 -7.70 -3.98 3.62
N THR A 73 -7.54 -5.26 3.96
CA THR A 73 -8.12 -5.87 5.15
C THR A 73 -7.12 -6.79 5.84
N TYR A 74 -7.18 -6.80 7.17
CA TYR A 74 -6.37 -7.64 8.04
C TYR A 74 -7.07 -7.82 9.39
N LYS A 75 -6.79 -8.93 10.07
CA LYS A 75 -7.54 -9.41 11.24
C LYS A 75 -7.40 -8.51 12.48
N SER A 76 -6.33 -7.74 12.60
CA SER A 76 -6.05 -6.90 13.78
C SER A 76 -6.47 -5.44 13.59
N PRO A 77 -6.77 -4.70 14.67
CA PRO A 77 -7.00 -3.25 14.62
C PRO A 77 -5.70 -2.43 14.53
N ILE A 78 -4.60 -2.98 15.05
CA ILE A 78 -3.25 -2.41 15.03
C ILE A 78 -2.25 -3.45 14.52
N LEU A 79 -1.16 -3.00 13.93
CA LEU A 79 -0.03 -3.82 13.50
C LEU A 79 1.23 -3.28 14.16
N LEU A 80 2.00 -4.18 14.76
CA LEU A 80 3.25 -3.91 15.47
C LEU A 80 4.23 -5.00 15.05
N LYS A 81 5.45 -4.59 14.70
CA LYS A 81 6.53 -5.51 14.32
C LYS A 81 6.80 -6.52 15.44
N GLY A 82 7.07 -7.76 15.06
CA GLY A 82 7.26 -8.91 15.95
C GLY A 82 5.94 -9.56 16.37
N ALA A 83 5.00 -8.77 16.92
CA ALA A 83 3.72 -9.30 17.41
C ALA A 83 2.75 -9.68 16.28
N HIS A 84 2.82 -8.98 15.15
CA HIS A 84 1.86 -9.11 14.06
C HIS A 84 2.45 -9.56 12.73
N ASP A 85 3.69 -10.06 12.72
CA ASP A 85 4.41 -10.39 11.48
C ASP A 85 3.69 -11.42 10.61
N LYS A 86 2.97 -12.34 11.25
CA LYS A 86 2.18 -13.38 10.58
C LYS A 86 0.77 -12.94 10.17
N VAL A 87 0.39 -11.70 10.44
CA VAL A 87 -0.93 -11.18 10.05
C VAL A 87 -0.92 -10.93 8.54
N LEU A 88 -1.78 -11.63 7.82
CA LEU A 88 -1.98 -11.40 6.39
C LEU A 88 -2.74 -10.10 6.15
N VAL A 89 -2.13 -9.23 5.35
CA VAL A 89 -2.74 -8.05 4.74
C VAL A 89 -3.24 -8.47 3.36
N ASN A 90 -4.54 -8.30 3.09
CA ASN A 90 -5.15 -8.65 1.82
C ASN A 90 -5.69 -7.39 1.15
N LEU A 91 -5.56 -7.25 -0.17
CA LEU A 91 -6.30 -6.21 -0.91
C LEU A 91 -7.77 -6.59 -0.95
N VAL A 92 -8.62 -5.63 -0.67
CA VAL A 92 -10.09 -5.74 -0.74
C VAL A 92 -10.59 -5.31 -2.10
N ASP A 93 -9.96 -4.28 -2.67
CA ASP A 93 -10.31 -3.73 -3.96
C ASP A 93 -9.04 -3.77 -4.85
N THR A 94 -8.99 -4.73 -5.78
CA THR A 94 -8.04 -4.72 -6.91
C THR A 94 -8.50 -3.74 -7.99
N SER A 95 -9.68 -3.16 -7.77
CA SER A 95 -10.15 -2.03 -8.52
C SER A 95 -9.32 -0.79 -8.16
N PRO A 96 -9.40 0.23 -8.98
CA PRO A 96 -8.30 1.15 -9.17
C PRO A 96 -8.59 2.53 -8.68
N ILE A 97 -7.54 3.21 -8.26
CA ILE A 97 -7.67 4.52 -7.64
C ILE A 97 -7.76 5.56 -8.76
N SER A 98 -8.93 5.65 -9.41
CA SER A 98 -9.24 6.75 -10.32
C SER A 98 -9.28 8.05 -9.54
N ASN A 99 -8.42 8.97 -9.96
CA ASN A 99 -8.19 10.26 -9.33
C ASN A 99 -9.35 11.20 -9.70
N SER A 100 -10.52 11.02 -9.08
CA SER A 100 -11.66 11.92 -9.24
C SER A 100 -12.57 11.81 -8.03
N SER A 101 -12.66 12.90 -7.28
CA SER A 101 -13.65 13.22 -6.24
C SER A 101 -14.89 12.29 -6.16
N SER A 102 -14.86 11.38 -5.18
CA SER A 102 -16.00 10.65 -4.57
C SER A 102 -16.74 9.60 -5.44
N PRO A 103 -17.59 8.77 -4.82
CA PRO A 103 -17.28 7.59 -4.02
C PRO A 103 -17.64 6.32 -4.82
N LEU A 104 -16.79 5.29 -4.70
CA LEU A 104 -17.00 3.91 -5.17
C LEU A 104 -16.72 3.69 -6.68
N VAL A 105 -15.77 2.77 -6.96
CA VAL A 105 -15.46 2.00 -8.21
C VAL A 105 -14.72 2.63 -9.42
N GLY A 106 -13.56 2.06 -9.84
CA GLY A 106 -13.14 1.84 -11.27
C GLY A 106 -11.80 2.42 -11.87
N GLY A 107 -11.00 1.60 -12.63
CA GLY A 107 -9.88 1.89 -13.62
C GLY A 107 -8.32 1.83 -13.33
N VAL A 108 -7.63 0.65 -13.31
CA VAL A 108 -6.18 0.31 -13.10
C VAL A 108 -6.14 -0.84 -14.05
N ASP A 109 -5.39 -0.60 -15.10
CA ASP A 109 -5.34 -1.45 -16.25
C ASP A 109 -4.80 -2.79 -15.80
N ARG A 110 -5.63 -3.82 -16.00
CA ARG A 110 -5.35 -5.21 -15.64
C ARG A 110 -4.02 -5.72 -16.21
N ALA A 111 -3.50 -5.07 -17.25
CA ALA A 111 -2.18 -5.31 -17.83
C ALA A 111 -1.01 -4.92 -16.90
N GLU A 112 -1.06 -3.75 -16.24
CA GLU A 112 0.02 -3.35 -15.31
C GLU A 112 0.10 -4.29 -14.10
N LEU A 113 -1.05 -4.87 -13.70
CA LEU A 113 -1.11 -5.86 -12.63
C LEU A 113 -0.52 -7.21 -13.04
N ASP A 114 -0.74 -7.63 -14.29
CA ASP A 114 -0.24 -8.89 -14.85
C ASP A 114 1.30 -8.84 -14.99
N GLU A 115 1.84 -7.71 -15.48
CA GLU A 115 3.29 -7.50 -15.59
C GLU A 115 3.99 -7.50 -14.21
N LEU A 116 3.37 -6.92 -13.17
CA LEU A 116 3.91 -6.95 -11.80
C LEU A 116 3.91 -8.37 -11.23
N LYS A 117 2.86 -9.16 -11.54
CA LYS A 117 2.76 -10.56 -11.16
C LYS A 117 3.84 -11.41 -11.82
N GLU A 118 4.06 -11.25 -13.13
CA GLU A 118 5.12 -11.98 -13.85
C GLU A 118 6.52 -11.65 -13.32
N ARG A 119 6.79 -10.38 -12.99
CA ARG A 119 8.08 -9.97 -12.42
C ARG A 119 8.32 -10.54 -11.01
N GLY A 120 7.27 -10.65 -10.19
CA GLY A 120 7.37 -11.28 -8.86
C GLY A 120 7.70 -12.77 -8.91
N ILE A 121 7.21 -13.47 -9.94
CA ILE A 121 7.48 -14.91 -10.16
C ILE A 121 8.95 -15.13 -10.55
N ASP A 122 9.49 -14.36 -11.51
CA ASP A 122 10.89 -14.49 -11.97
C ASP A 122 11.91 -14.20 -10.85
N ALA A 123 11.60 -13.26 -9.95
CA ALA A 123 12.45 -12.94 -8.82
C ALA A 123 12.57 -14.10 -7.81
N LYS A 124 11.48 -14.85 -7.56
CA LYS A 124 11.51 -16.02 -6.66
C LYS A 124 12.18 -17.24 -7.29
N GLU A 125 12.01 -17.47 -8.58
CA GLU A 125 12.60 -18.63 -9.27
C GLU A 125 14.14 -18.57 -9.31
N LYS A 126 14.69 -17.35 -9.44
CA LYS A 126 16.14 -17.12 -9.37
C LYS A 126 16.72 -17.32 -7.97
N MET A 127 15.91 -17.19 -6.93
CA MET A 127 16.37 -17.29 -5.54
C MET A 127 16.25 -18.71 -4.95
N THR A 128 15.43 -19.59 -5.55
CA THR A 128 15.30 -21.01 -5.14
C THR A 128 16.30 -21.95 -5.81
N SER A 129 17.11 -21.47 -6.76
CA SER A 129 18.07 -22.27 -7.53
C SER A 129 19.54 -22.05 -7.14
N LEU A 130 19.81 -21.41 -5.98
CA LEU A 130 21.15 -21.26 -5.40
C LEU A 130 21.37 -22.19 -4.19
#